data_AF-A0A7W3D3N4-F1
#
_entry.id   AF-A0A7W3D3N4-F1
#
_cell.length_a   1.000
_cell.length_b   1.000
_cell.length_c   1.000
_cell.angle_alpha   90.00
_cell.angle_beta   90.00
_cell.angle_gamma   90.00
#
_symmetry.space_group_name_H-M   'P 1'
#
loop_
_entity.id
_entity.type
_entity.pdbx_description
1 polymer ?
#
loop_
_entity_poly.entity_id
_entity_poly.type
_entity_poly.pdbx_seq_one_letter_code
_entity_poly.pdbx_strand_id
1 'polypeptide(L)'
;MSSREIAELTGKRHPDVKRDIEGMLEQLSEDASSFAHIYFDTMNRQQTEYHLDRRHVECLLTGYNAVLRMKVIDRMHELESGKPLAASPALADSLLFVEVASRILRLPPSGTLGMLRKAGDAHHIPDLLPAYSVDSVDGGGSSDATFALTTLLKMAGITRSAASVNKLLEKAGIIQKMKRPSSKGGEKEFWNVTEDGLRFGKNVTSDRNPRETQPHFYKSQFGKLLSTIGI
;
A
#
# COMPACT_ATOMS: atom_id res chain seq x y z
N MET A 1 -26.19 11.69 -9.31
CA MET A 1 -27.18 10.63 -8.99
C MET A 1 -27.75 10.09 -10.30
N SER A 2 -27.91 8.76 -10.44
CA SER A 2 -28.44 8.19 -11.70
C SER A 2 -29.96 8.17 -11.73
N SER A 3 -30.54 8.24 -12.94
CA SER A 3 -31.99 8.09 -13.17
C SER A 3 -32.56 6.77 -12.63
N ARG A 4 -31.74 5.71 -12.56
CA ARG A 4 -32.10 4.42 -11.95
C ARG A 4 -32.19 4.51 -10.44
N GLU A 5 -31.19 5.13 -9.80
CA GLU A 5 -31.18 5.35 -8.35
C GLU A 5 -32.40 6.21 -7.95
N ILE A 6 -32.71 7.25 -8.72
CA ILE A 6 -33.93 8.06 -8.52
C ILE A 6 -35.20 7.21 -8.66
N ALA A 7 -35.29 6.33 -9.66
CA ALA A 7 -36.42 5.43 -9.84
C ALA A 7 -36.60 4.46 -8.67
N GLU A 8 -35.50 3.90 -8.16
CA GLU A 8 -35.50 3.00 -7.00
C GLU A 8 -35.94 3.71 -5.71
N LEU A 9 -35.41 4.91 -5.43
CA LEU A 9 -35.76 5.71 -4.26
C LEU A 9 -37.23 6.16 -4.30
N THR A 10 -37.70 6.56 -5.48
CA THR A 10 -39.04 7.12 -5.63
C THR A 10 -40.12 6.07 -5.88
N GLY A 11 -39.75 4.85 -6.27
CA GLY A 11 -40.69 3.81 -6.71
C GLY A 11 -41.36 4.12 -8.06
N LYS A 12 -40.91 5.15 -8.79
CA LYS A 12 -41.34 5.42 -10.16
C LYS A 12 -40.71 4.42 -11.12
N ARG A 13 -41.36 4.17 -12.26
CA ARG A 13 -40.76 3.38 -13.34
C ARG A 13 -39.60 4.18 -13.95
N HIS A 14 -38.47 3.53 -14.21
CA HIS A 14 -37.29 4.17 -14.81
C HIS A 14 -37.60 4.92 -16.13
N PRO A 15 -38.43 4.41 -17.06
CA PRO A 15 -38.82 5.18 -18.25
C PRO A 15 -39.56 6.48 -17.96
N ASP A 16 -40.34 6.55 -16.87
CA ASP A 16 -41.06 7.77 -16.51
C ASP A 16 -40.10 8.80 -15.92
N VAL A 17 -39.12 8.37 -15.11
CA VAL A 17 -38.04 9.24 -14.61
C VAL A 17 -37.21 9.79 -15.77
N LYS A 18 -36.89 8.98 -16.78
CA LYS A 18 -36.18 9.45 -17.98
C LYS A 18 -36.94 10.55 -18.71
N ARG A 19 -38.26 10.36 -18.91
CA ARG A 19 -39.12 11.37 -19.53
C ARG A 19 -39.15 12.67 -18.73
N ASP A 20 -39.25 12.57 -17.41
CA ASP A 20 -39.24 13.74 -16.52
C ASP A 20 -37.91 14.52 -16.65
N ILE A 21 -36.78 13.80 -16.75
CA ILE A 21 -35.45 14.39 -16.94
C ILE A 21 -35.34 15.07 -18.31
N GLU A 22 -35.76 14.40 -19.38
CA GLU A 22 -35.73 14.97 -20.74
C GLU A 22 -36.58 16.24 -20.82
N GLY A 23 -37.80 16.24 -20.26
CA GLY A 23 -38.65 17.43 -20.22
C GLY A 23 -38.09 18.57 -19.37
N MET A 24 -37.42 18.25 -18.26
CA MET A 24 -36.72 19.26 -17.45
C MET A 24 -35.55 19.88 -18.23
N LEU A 25 -34.73 19.07 -18.90
CA LEU A 25 -33.58 19.55 -19.68
C LEU A 25 -34.03 20.38 -20.89
N GLU A 26 -35.13 20.00 -21.54
CA GLU A 26 -35.75 20.80 -22.59
C GLU A 26 -36.15 22.20 -22.10
N GLN A 27 -36.78 22.30 -20.91
CA GLN A 27 -37.12 23.58 -20.29
C GLN A 27 -35.89 24.42 -19.93
N LEU A 28 -34.78 23.78 -19.57
CA LEU A 28 -33.50 24.43 -19.29
C LEU A 28 -32.70 24.77 -20.55
N SER A 29 -33.16 24.35 -21.73
CA SER A 29 -32.42 24.45 -23.00
C SER A 29 -31.05 23.75 -22.97
N GLU A 30 -30.97 22.62 -22.28
CA GLU A 30 -29.76 21.79 -22.15
C GLU A 30 -29.88 20.49 -22.96
N ASP A 31 -28.76 20.02 -23.52
CA ASP A 31 -28.74 18.78 -24.31
C ASP A 31 -28.70 17.54 -23.41
N ALA A 32 -29.76 16.73 -23.47
CA ALA A 32 -29.89 15.46 -22.75
C ALA A 32 -28.75 14.48 -23.03
N SER A 33 -28.12 14.56 -24.20
CA SER A 33 -26.97 13.73 -24.56
C SER A 33 -25.78 13.94 -23.62
N SER A 34 -25.64 15.14 -23.05
CA SER A 34 -24.57 15.50 -22.09
C SER A 34 -24.66 14.71 -20.79
N PHE A 35 -25.85 14.20 -20.46
CA PHE A 35 -26.11 13.45 -19.23
C PHE A 35 -26.32 11.96 -19.49
N ALA A 36 -26.31 11.52 -20.75
CA ALA A 36 -26.65 10.16 -21.14
C ALA A 36 -25.49 9.18 -20.94
N HIS A 37 -25.78 8.04 -20.29
CA HIS A 37 -24.88 6.93 -20.07
C HIS A 37 -25.53 5.61 -20.48
N ILE A 38 -24.70 4.63 -20.85
CA ILE A 38 -25.14 3.28 -21.19
C ILE A 38 -24.87 2.36 -20.00
N TYR A 39 -25.88 1.59 -19.60
CA TYR A 39 -25.75 0.50 -18.65
C TYR A 39 -26.25 -0.82 -19.23
N PHE A 40 -25.82 -1.93 -18.65
CA PHE A 40 -26.29 -3.27 -19.00
C PHE A 40 -27.35 -3.72 -17.99
N ASP A 41 -28.50 -4.16 -18.49
CA ASP A 41 -29.53 -4.76 -17.65
C ASP A 41 -29.16 -6.19 -17.22
N THR A 42 -30.01 -6.83 -16.41
CA THR A 42 -29.83 -8.21 -15.94
C THR A 42 -29.85 -9.24 -17.07
N MET A 43 -30.31 -8.86 -18.27
CA MET A 43 -30.33 -9.68 -19.49
C MET A 43 -29.19 -9.29 -20.45
N ASN A 44 -28.22 -8.52 -19.99
CA ASN A 44 -27.06 -8.04 -20.74
C ASN A 44 -27.42 -7.17 -21.97
N ARG A 45 -28.57 -6.49 -21.95
CA ARG A 45 -28.99 -5.55 -23.00
C ARG A 45 -28.52 -4.14 -22.64
N GLN A 46 -28.07 -3.40 -23.64
CA GLN A 46 -27.73 -1.98 -23.48
C GLN A 46 -28.99 -1.15 -23.26
N GLN A 47 -28.96 -0.31 -22.23
CA GLN A 47 -30.03 0.61 -21.87
C GLN A 47 -29.42 1.97 -21.54
N THR A 48 -30.17 3.04 -21.85
CA THR A 48 -29.74 4.41 -21.54
C THR A 48 -30.25 4.85 -20.18
N GLU A 49 -29.37 5.43 -19.37
CA GLU A 49 -29.69 6.15 -18.13
C GLU A 49 -29.10 7.57 -18.17
N TYR A 50 -29.63 8.47 -17.33
CA TYR A 50 -29.08 9.81 -17.17
C TYR A 50 -28.37 9.97 -15.83
N HIS A 51 -27.23 10.66 -15.80
CA HIS A 51 -26.49 11.00 -14.58
C HIS A 51 -26.59 12.50 -14.34
N LEU A 52 -27.27 12.89 -13.27
CA LEU A 52 -27.51 14.29 -12.94
C LEU A 52 -26.59 14.75 -11.80
N ASP A 53 -26.14 16.01 -11.89
CA ASP A 53 -25.47 16.69 -10.78
C ASP A 53 -26.49 17.07 -9.68
N ARG A 54 -25.99 17.62 -8.57
CA ARG A 54 -26.82 18.04 -7.44
C ARG A 54 -27.94 19.01 -7.87
N ARG A 55 -27.60 20.02 -8.68
CA ARG A 55 -28.53 21.10 -9.05
C ARG A 55 -29.66 20.57 -9.93
N HIS A 56 -29.34 19.67 -10.86
CA HIS A 56 -30.32 19.04 -11.74
C HIS A 56 -31.23 18.07 -10.98
N VAL A 57 -30.71 17.33 -9.99
CA VAL A 57 -31.55 16.51 -9.11
C VAL A 57 -32.49 17.39 -8.30
N GLU A 58 -31.99 18.45 -7.67
CA GLU A 58 -32.81 19.40 -6.90
C GLU A 58 -33.90 20.05 -7.77
N CYS A 59 -33.57 20.43 -9.01
CA CYS A 59 -34.52 20.97 -9.98
C CYS A 59 -35.60 19.94 -10.34
N LEU A 60 -35.22 18.71 -10.69
CA LEU A 60 -36.14 17.61 -11.02
C LEU A 60 -37.14 17.36 -9.88
N LEU A 61 -36.64 17.38 -8.64
CA LEU A 61 -37.43 17.11 -7.45
C LEU A 61 -38.54 18.14 -7.23
N THR A 62 -38.40 19.39 -7.69
CA THR A 62 -39.45 20.41 -7.53
C THR A 62 -40.80 19.99 -8.12
N GLY A 63 -40.81 19.15 -9.16
CA GLY A 63 -42.02 18.60 -9.78
C GLY A 63 -42.58 17.34 -9.09
N TYR A 64 -41.90 16.79 -8.09
CA TYR A 64 -42.30 15.55 -7.40
C TYR A 64 -43.05 15.85 -6.09
N ASN A 65 -43.89 14.90 -5.66
CA ASN A 65 -44.60 15.04 -4.40
C ASN A 65 -43.64 15.07 -3.20
N ALA A 66 -44.08 15.62 -2.06
CA ALA A 66 -43.22 15.85 -0.90
C ALA A 66 -42.58 14.56 -0.34
N VAL A 67 -43.27 13.41 -0.40
CA VAL A 67 -42.76 12.13 0.10
C VAL A 67 -41.59 11.65 -0.76
N LEU A 68 -41.71 11.75 -2.09
CA LEU A 68 -40.65 11.36 -3.01
C LEU A 68 -39.44 12.30 -2.91
N ARG A 69 -39.69 13.59 -2.75
CA ARG A 69 -38.64 14.60 -2.52
C ARG A 69 -37.81 14.27 -1.28
N MET A 70 -38.46 14.00 -0.15
CA MET A 70 -37.73 13.68 1.08
C MET A 70 -36.84 12.44 0.94
N LYS A 71 -37.31 11.36 0.30
CA LYS A 71 -36.49 10.16 0.08
C LYS A 71 -35.21 10.43 -0.72
N VAL A 72 -35.31 11.26 -1.76
CA VAL A 72 -34.15 11.59 -2.59
C VAL A 72 -33.23 12.59 -1.87
N ILE A 73 -33.80 13.55 -1.15
CA ILE A 73 -33.04 14.50 -0.31
C ILE A 73 -32.29 13.77 0.81
N ASP A 74 -32.92 12.81 1.48
CA ASP A 74 -32.28 11.99 2.51
C ASP A 74 -31.09 11.22 1.91
N ARG A 75 -31.28 10.61 0.73
CA ARG A 75 -30.19 9.94 0.01
C ARG A 75 -29.07 10.90 -0.40
N MET A 76 -29.40 12.10 -0.87
CA MET A 76 -28.39 13.12 -1.19
C MET A 76 -27.63 13.53 0.06
N HIS A 77 -28.33 13.73 1.18
CA HIS A 77 -27.69 13.96 2.46
C HIS A 77 -26.87 12.75 2.91
N GLU A 78 -27.22 11.51 2.64
CA GLU A 78 -26.33 10.35 2.91
C GLU A 78 -25.04 10.41 2.08
N LEU A 79 -25.14 10.79 0.81
CA LEU A 79 -23.99 10.94 -0.09
C LEU A 79 -23.10 12.13 0.31
N GLU A 80 -23.69 13.23 0.80
CA GLU A 80 -23.02 14.47 1.20
C GLU A 80 -22.52 14.48 2.65
N SER A 81 -23.33 13.93 3.57
CA SER A 81 -22.94 13.67 4.95
C SER A 81 -21.86 12.61 5.03
N GLY A 82 -21.63 11.91 3.90
CA GLY A 82 -20.48 11.08 3.60
C GLY A 82 -19.87 10.61 4.88
N LYS A 83 -20.55 9.68 5.57
CA LYS A 83 -20.13 9.06 6.84
C LYS A 83 -18.63 9.23 6.92
N PRO A 84 -18.08 10.12 7.78
CA PRO A 84 -16.71 10.53 7.59
C PRO A 84 -15.90 9.24 7.55
N LEU A 85 -15.17 9.01 6.45
CA LEU A 85 -13.87 8.41 6.62
C LEU A 85 -13.28 9.27 7.73
N ALA A 86 -13.21 8.70 8.94
CA ALA A 86 -12.98 9.40 10.20
C ALA A 86 -12.16 10.64 9.93
N ALA A 87 -12.74 11.85 10.14
CA ALA A 87 -12.19 13.13 9.70
C ALA A 87 -10.68 13.01 9.66
N SER A 88 -10.08 13.05 8.45
CA SER A 88 -8.66 12.70 8.28
C SER A 88 -7.90 13.33 9.43
N PRO A 89 -7.30 12.53 10.33
CA PRO A 89 -6.78 13.03 11.58
C PRO A 89 -5.90 14.23 11.26
N ALA A 90 -6.02 15.32 12.01
CA ALA A 90 -5.34 16.58 11.69
C ALA A 90 -3.89 16.27 11.28
N LEU A 91 -3.32 17.00 10.31
CA LEU A 91 -1.99 16.67 9.80
C LEU A 91 -0.97 16.44 10.93
N ALA A 92 -1.07 17.22 12.02
CA ALA A 92 -0.30 17.02 13.24
C ALA A 92 -0.47 15.63 13.88
N ASP A 93 -1.70 15.14 14.02
CA ASP A 93 -2.02 13.80 14.54
C ASP A 93 -1.50 12.70 13.61
N SER A 94 -1.64 12.89 12.29
CA SER A 94 -1.12 11.97 11.29
C SER A 94 0.40 11.85 11.36
N LEU A 95 1.11 12.97 11.43
CA LEU A 95 2.56 13.01 11.56
C LEU A 95 3.04 12.44 12.90
N LEU A 96 2.34 12.76 13.99
CA LEU A 96 2.63 12.19 15.31
C LEU A 96 2.47 10.67 15.30
N PHE A 97 1.41 10.15 14.69
CA PHE A 97 1.20 8.71 14.54
C PHE A 97 2.34 8.06 13.74
N VAL A 98 2.76 8.65 12.63
CA VAL A 98 3.90 8.13 11.83
C VAL A 98 5.19 8.10 12.67
N GLU A 99 5.48 9.16 13.44
CA GLU A 99 6.65 9.23 14.32
C GLU A 99 6.61 8.15 15.41
N VAL A 100 5.49 8.04 16.13
CA VAL A 100 5.32 7.05 17.20
C VAL A 100 5.37 5.62 16.65
N ALA A 101 4.68 5.34 15.55
CA ALA A 101 4.69 4.02 14.93
C ALA A 101 6.09 3.66 14.41
N SER A 102 6.80 4.60 13.79
CA SER A 102 8.17 4.38 13.31
C SER A 102 9.11 4.02 14.46
N ARG A 103 8.97 4.68 15.61
CA ARG A 103 9.79 4.41 16.80
C ARG A 103 9.43 3.08 17.48
N ILE A 104 8.14 2.80 17.69
CA ILE A 104 7.68 1.58 18.37
C ILE A 104 7.98 0.34 17.54
N LEU A 105 7.72 0.40 16.23
CA LEU A 105 7.91 -0.74 15.33
C LEU A 105 9.32 -0.81 14.74
N ARG A 106 10.20 0.14 15.07
CA ARG A 106 11.56 0.29 14.51
C ARG A 106 11.55 0.22 12.98
N LEU A 107 10.66 1.00 12.37
CA LEU A 107 10.51 0.98 10.91
C LEU A 107 11.80 1.47 10.23
N PRO A 108 12.21 0.85 9.11
CA PRO A 108 13.28 1.38 8.29
C PRO A 108 12.85 2.71 7.66
N PRO A 109 13.81 3.60 7.31
CA PRO A 109 13.52 4.89 6.65
C PRO A 109 12.56 4.78 5.46
N SER A 110 12.58 3.68 4.70
CA SER A 110 11.68 3.44 3.56
C SER A 110 10.24 3.20 3.97
N GLY A 111 10.02 2.51 5.08
CA GLY A 111 8.70 2.34 5.69
C GLY A 111 8.15 3.67 6.19
N THR A 112 8.98 4.45 6.89
CA THR A 112 8.61 5.79 7.39
C THR A 112 8.32 6.75 6.24
N LEU A 113 9.14 6.76 5.19
CA LEU A 113 8.94 7.56 3.99
C LEU A 113 7.60 7.23 3.30
N GLY A 114 7.29 5.95 3.16
CA GLY A 114 6.01 5.50 2.61
C GLY A 114 4.80 5.93 3.45
N MET A 115 4.92 5.92 4.78
CA MET A 115 3.87 6.40 5.67
C MET A 115 3.71 7.93 5.61
N LEU A 116 4.80 8.68 5.52
CA LEU A 116 4.77 10.15 5.36
C LEU A 116 4.12 10.56 4.03
N ARG A 117 4.44 9.86 2.93
CA ARG A 117 3.79 10.12 1.63
C ARG A 117 2.28 9.90 1.70
N LYS A 118 1.84 8.78 2.29
CA LYS A 118 0.41 8.51 2.49
C LYS A 118 -0.28 9.55 3.36
N ALA A 119 0.40 10.05 4.40
CA ALA A 119 -0.12 11.14 5.22
C ALA A 119 -0.24 12.44 4.42
N GLY A 120 0.76 12.79 3.59
CA GLY A 120 0.69 13.94 2.69
C GLY A 120 -0.45 13.85 1.68
N ASP A 121 -0.60 12.69 1.02
CA ASP A 121 -1.66 12.41 0.06
C ASP A 121 -3.05 12.57 0.68
N ALA A 122 -3.25 12.06 1.90
CA ALA A 122 -4.51 12.17 2.64
C ALA A 122 -4.87 13.61 3.04
N HIS A 123 -3.89 14.52 3.02
CA HIS A 123 -4.04 15.94 3.36
C HIS A 123 -3.81 16.88 2.17
N HIS A 124 -3.76 16.35 0.94
CA HIS A 124 -3.54 17.10 -0.30
C HIS A 124 -2.24 17.93 -0.33
N ILE A 125 -1.20 17.46 0.35
CA ILE A 125 0.13 18.08 0.34
C ILE A 125 0.89 17.57 -0.90
N PRO A 126 1.49 18.45 -1.72
CA PRO A 126 2.34 18.02 -2.82
C PRO A 126 3.45 17.06 -2.35
N ASP A 127 3.76 16.03 -3.13
CA ASP A 127 4.87 15.12 -2.80
C ASP A 127 6.20 15.84 -2.97
N LEU A 128 6.70 16.36 -1.85
CA LEU A 128 8.02 16.99 -1.73
C LEU A 128 9.07 16.02 -1.18
N LEU A 129 8.69 14.75 -0.98
CA LEU A 129 9.57 13.76 -0.38
C LEU A 129 10.46 13.10 -1.45
N PRO A 130 11.67 12.64 -1.09
CA PRO A 130 12.53 11.90 -2.00
C PRO A 130 11.85 10.66 -2.61
N ALA A 131 12.20 10.30 -3.84
CA ALA A 131 11.64 9.14 -4.52
C ALA A 131 11.93 7.82 -3.79
N TYR A 132 13.05 7.74 -3.09
CA TYR A 132 13.46 6.61 -2.26
C TYR A 132 14.27 7.11 -1.06
N SER A 133 14.25 6.36 0.05
CA SER A 133 15.17 6.55 1.17
C SER A 133 16.23 5.46 1.14
N VAL A 134 17.36 5.75 1.79
CA VAL A 134 18.38 4.72 2.04
C VAL A 134 18.17 4.16 3.43
N ASP A 135 17.87 2.87 3.50
CA ASP A 135 17.79 2.13 4.75
C ASP A 135 19.20 1.81 5.24
N SER A 136 19.79 2.74 5.97
CA SER A 136 21.08 2.56 6.64
C SER A 136 20.91 2.92 8.11
N VAL A 137 21.51 2.11 8.99
CA VAL A 137 21.47 2.33 10.44
C VAL A 137 22.20 3.62 10.83
N ASP A 138 23.00 4.20 9.92
CA ASP A 138 23.91 5.33 10.20
C ASP A 138 23.93 6.43 9.11
N GLY A 139 22.87 6.62 8.31
CA GLY A 139 22.83 7.70 7.30
C GLY A 139 23.86 7.56 6.15
N GLY A 140 24.44 6.37 5.99
CA GLY A 140 25.34 6.02 4.90
C GLY A 140 24.59 5.39 3.73
N GLY A 141 24.37 6.17 2.66
CA GLY A 141 23.89 5.71 1.36
C GLY A 141 24.52 4.39 0.89
N SER A 142 23.72 3.35 0.67
CA SER A 142 24.22 2.08 0.09
C SER A 142 23.02 1.15 -0.19
N SER A 143 22.53 0.82 -1.39
CA SER A 143 23.14 0.53 -2.70
C SER A 143 24.20 -0.57 -2.73
N ASP A 144 24.67 -1.10 -1.59
CA ASP A 144 25.64 -2.19 -1.61
C ASP A 144 24.94 -3.51 -1.92
N ALA A 145 25.29 -4.04 -3.08
CA ALA A 145 24.95 -5.39 -3.47
C ALA A 145 25.38 -6.37 -2.38
N THR A 146 24.41 -7.13 -1.87
CA THR A 146 24.62 -8.20 -0.90
C THR A 146 24.76 -9.53 -1.61
N PHE A 147 25.70 -10.35 -1.16
CA PHE A 147 25.95 -11.66 -1.77
C PHE A 147 26.10 -12.73 -0.70
N ALA A 148 25.84 -14.00 -1.07
CA ALA A 148 26.18 -15.14 -0.25
C ALA A 148 27.70 -15.21 -0.01
N LEU A 149 28.11 -15.73 1.14
CA LEU A 149 29.52 -15.82 1.53
C LEU A 149 30.38 -16.55 0.49
N THR A 150 29.87 -17.63 -0.10
CA THR A 150 30.56 -18.38 -1.16
C THR A 150 30.88 -17.51 -2.37
N THR A 151 29.97 -16.61 -2.75
CA THR A 151 30.16 -15.69 -3.87
C THR A 151 31.21 -14.65 -3.54
N LEU A 152 31.18 -14.07 -2.34
CA LEU A 152 32.16 -13.07 -1.91
C LEU A 152 33.57 -13.64 -1.79
N LEU A 153 33.71 -14.85 -1.25
CA LEU A 153 35.00 -15.55 -1.19
C LEU A 153 35.59 -15.78 -2.58
N LYS A 154 34.77 -16.18 -3.55
CA LYS A 154 35.20 -16.33 -4.96
C LYS A 154 35.61 -15.00 -5.57
N MET A 155 34.80 -13.94 -5.37
CA MET A 155 35.11 -12.60 -5.88
C MET A 155 36.41 -12.02 -5.30
N ALA A 156 36.70 -12.32 -4.03
CA ALA A 156 37.93 -11.91 -3.35
C ALA A 156 39.13 -12.83 -3.63
N GLY A 157 38.97 -13.90 -4.42
CA GLY A 157 40.05 -14.85 -4.70
C GLY A 157 40.47 -15.71 -3.50
N ILE A 158 39.61 -15.86 -2.48
CA ILE A 158 39.91 -16.61 -1.26
C ILE A 158 39.57 -18.09 -1.49
N THR A 159 40.57 -18.97 -1.33
CA THR A 159 40.44 -20.42 -1.53
C THR A 159 39.79 -21.15 -0.35
N ARG A 160 39.57 -20.48 0.78
CA ARG A 160 38.92 -21.07 1.96
C ARG A 160 37.46 -21.40 1.68
N SER A 161 36.99 -22.53 2.19
CA SER A 161 35.59 -22.92 2.06
C SER A 161 34.68 -22.05 2.92
N ALA A 162 33.47 -21.75 2.43
CA ALA A 162 32.47 -21.01 3.20
C ALA A 162 32.13 -21.67 4.54
N ALA A 163 32.19 -23.00 4.62
CA ALA A 163 32.00 -23.73 5.88
C ALA A 163 33.09 -23.42 6.92
N SER A 164 34.35 -23.28 6.49
CA SER A 164 35.46 -22.88 7.38
C SER A 164 35.30 -21.44 7.85
N VAL A 165 34.92 -20.53 6.95
CA VAL A 165 34.73 -19.12 7.26
C VAL A 165 33.50 -18.90 8.16
N ASN A 166 32.41 -19.64 7.94
CA ASN A 166 31.24 -19.59 8.83
C ASN A 166 31.59 -19.96 10.28
N LYS A 167 32.45 -20.96 10.52
CA LYS A 167 32.89 -21.30 11.88
C LYS A 167 33.66 -20.15 12.55
N LEU A 168 34.44 -19.38 11.77
CA LEU A 168 35.15 -18.21 12.29
C LEU A 168 34.18 -17.05 12.58
N LEU A 169 33.21 -16.83 11.69
CA LEU A 169 32.15 -15.84 11.89
C LEU A 169 31.28 -16.16 13.11
N GLU A 170 31.00 -17.44 13.34
CA GLU A 170 30.29 -17.92 14.54
C GLU A 170 31.11 -17.67 15.80
N LYS A 171 32.40 -18.02 15.78
CA LYS A 171 33.31 -17.75 16.91
C LYS A 171 33.46 -16.25 17.21
N ALA A 172 33.38 -15.41 16.18
CA ALA A 172 33.39 -13.95 16.30
C ALA A 172 32.02 -13.36 16.69
N GLY A 173 30.98 -14.18 16.87
CA GLY A 173 29.64 -13.73 17.23
C GLY A 173 28.88 -13.01 16.12
N ILE A 174 29.32 -13.09 14.86
CA ILE A 174 28.74 -12.38 13.70
C ILE A 174 27.57 -13.17 13.10
N ILE A 175 27.64 -14.50 13.16
CA ILE A 175 26.54 -15.38 12.77
C ILE A 175 26.29 -16.41 13.86
N GLN A 176 25.10 -16.98 13.88
CA GLN A 176 24.69 -18.04 14.80
C GLN A 176 23.89 -19.12 14.08
N LYS A 177 23.83 -20.31 14.67
CA LYS A 177 22.95 -21.36 14.20
C LYS A 177 21.54 -21.19 14.76
N MET A 178 20.57 -21.24 13.87
CA MET A 178 19.16 -21.32 14.19
C MET A 178 18.63 -22.70 13.81
N LYS A 179 17.55 -23.12 14.45
CA LYS A 179 16.92 -24.42 14.22
C LYS A 179 15.50 -24.26 13.71
N ARG A 180 15.06 -25.21 12.90
CA ARG A 180 13.65 -25.36 12.52
C ARG A 180 13.22 -26.83 12.48
N PRO A 181 11.92 -27.11 12.61
CA PRO A 181 11.37 -28.44 12.34
C PRO A 181 11.56 -28.85 10.87
N SER A 182 11.94 -30.10 10.65
CA SER A 182 12.07 -30.72 9.33
C SER A 182 10.77 -31.41 8.90
N SER A 183 10.42 -31.32 7.62
CA SER A 183 9.26 -32.03 7.04
C SER A 183 9.40 -33.56 7.06
N LYS A 184 10.63 -34.07 7.23
CA LYS A 184 10.95 -35.51 7.34
C LYS A 184 11.09 -35.98 8.80
N GLY A 185 10.72 -35.15 9.77
CA GLY A 185 10.99 -35.38 11.18
C GLY A 185 12.39 -34.89 11.59
N GLY A 186 12.53 -34.47 12.86
CA GLY A 186 13.76 -33.90 13.42
C GLY A 186 13.92 -32.39 13.22
N GLU A 187 15.06 -31.86 13.67
CA GLU A 187 15.44 -30.45 13.54
C GLU A 187 16.47 -30.27 12.42
N LYS A 188 16.39 -29.15 11.72
CA LYS A 188 17.39 -28.73 10.73
C LYS A 188 18.01 -27.39 11.15
N GLU A 189 19.34 -27.34 11.13
CA GLU A 189 20.12 -26.15 11.44
C GLU A 189 20.37 -25.29 10.19
N PHE A 190 20.38 -23.98 10.39
CA PHE A 190 20.74 -22.99 9.36
C PHE A 190 21.44 -21.79 9.99
N TRP A 191 22.18 -21.04 9.17
CA TRP A 191 22.92 -19.87 9.64
C TRP A 191 22.05 -18.62 9.63
N ASN A 192 22.26 -17.75 10.60
CA ASN A 192 21.58 -16.46 10.72
C ASN A 192 22.58 -15.40 11.21
N VAL A 193 22.52 -14.20 10.65
CA VAL A 193 23.32 -13.04 11.08
C VAL A 193 22.82 -12.54 12.43
N THR A 194 23.70 -12.41 13.42
CA THR A 194 23.39 -11.88 14.75
C THR A 194 23.18 -10.36 14.70
N GLU A 195 22.71 -9.76 15.79
CA GLU A 195 22.57 -8.30 15.89
C GLU A 195 23.92 -7.58 15.63
N ASP A 196 25.00 -8.08 16.24
CA ASP A 196 26.37 -7.58 16.02
C ASP A 196 26.87 -7.78 14.58
N GLY A 197 26.33 -8.77 13.87
CA GLY A 197 26.67 -9.07 12.49
C GLY A 197 25.93 -8.23 11.45
N LEU A 198 24.85 -7.53 11.83
CA LEU A 198 24.02 -6.75 10.90
C LEU A 198 24.80 -5.60 10.23
N ARG A 199 25.87 -5.11 10.86
CA ARG A 199 26.79 -4.13 10.25
C ARG A 199 27.51 -4.66 9.01
N PHE A 200 27.66 -5.98 8.88
CA PHE A 200 28.36 -6.62 7.77
C PHE A 200 27.42 -7.25 6.75
N GLY A 201 26.15 -7.48 7.11
CA GLY A 201 25.22 -8.20 6.26
C GLY A 201 23.79 -8.22 6.77
N LYS A 202 22.96 -9.03 6.12
CA LYS A 202 21.55 -9.21 6.45
C LYS A 202 21.12 -10.66 6.25
N ASN A 203 20.00 -11.00 6.86
CA ASN A 203 19.34 -12.28 6.68
C ASN A 203 18.38 -12.22 5.49
N VAL A 204 18.62 -13.05 4.49
CA VAL A 204 17.71 -13.20 3.34
C VAL A 204 16.99 -14.53 3.47
N THR A 205 15.68 -14.56 3.18
CA THR A 205 14.90 -15.80 3.16
C THR A 205 15.50 -16.79 2.15
N SER A 206 15.60 -18.05 2.53
CA SER A 206 16.15 -19.11 1.66
C SER A 206 15.16 -19.49 0.56
N ASP A 207 15.61 -19.49 -0.69
CA ASP A 207 14.81 -19.92 -1.85
C ASP A 207 14.34 -21.38 -1.74
N ARG A 208 15.07 -22.21 -0.97
CA ARG A 208 14.73 -23.63 -0.79
C ARG A 208 13.65 -23.84 0.25
N ASN A 209 13.52 -22.95 1.22
CA ASN A 209 12.49 -23.05 2.24
C ASN A 209 12.26 -21.69 2.93
N PRO A 210 11.03 -21.15 2.89
CA PRO A 210 10.72 -19.84 3.42
C PRO A 210 10.83 -19.73 4.95
N ARG A 211 10.94 -20.86 5.68
CA ARG A 211 11.16 -20.91 7.13
C ARG A 211 12.65 -20.96 7.51
N GLU A 212 13.55 -20.70 6.56
CA GLU A 212 14.99 -20.60 6.76
C GLU A 212 15.46 -19.23 6.29
N THR A 213 16.44 -18.68 6.98
CA THR A 213 17.23 -17.55 6.46
C THR A 213 18.62 -18.02 6.06
N GLN A 214 19.30 -17.20 5.27
CA GLN A 214 20.70 -17.36 4.91
C GLN A 214 21.42 -16.02 5.04
N PRO A 215 22.65 -16.00 5.60
CA PRO A 215 23.46 -14.79 5.68
C PRO A 215 23.90 -14.30 4.30
N HIS A 216 23.61 -13.04 4.00
CA HIS A 216 24.20 -12.31 2.88
C HIS A 216 24.99 -11.13 3.42
N PHE A 217 26.18 -10.87 2.88
CA PHE A 217 27.05 -9.80 3.36
C PHE A 217 27.20 -8.70 2.33
N TYR A 218 27.38 -7.46 2.80
CA TYR A 218 27.60 -6.30 1.93
C TYR A 218 28.98 -6.40 1.28
N LYS A 219 29.03 -6.23 -0.05
CA LYS A 219 30.31 -6.27 -0.79
C LYS A 219 31.31 -5.24 -0.25
N SER A 220 30.87 -4.03 0.08
CA SER A 220 31.72 -2.96 0.61
C SER A 220 32.33 -3.26 1.99
N GLN A 221 31.61 -3.99 2.85
CA GLN A 221 32.05 -4.30 4.21
C GLN A 221 32.81 -5.64 4.28
N PHE A 222 32.90 -6.38 3.17
CA PHE A 222 33.51 -7.71 3.17
C PHE A 222 34.98 -7.70 3.59
N GLY A 223 35.75 -6.68 3.22
CA GLY A 223 37.14 -6.53 3.68
C GLY A 223 37.25 -6.41 5.20
N LYS A 224 36.42 -5.54 5.81
CA LYS A 224 36.39 -5.38 7.28
C LYS A 224 35.88 -6.64 7.99
N LEU A 225 34.92 -7.33 7.39
CA LEU A 225 34.42 -8.61 7.88
C LEU A 225 35.56 -9.63 8.00
N LEU A 226 36.38 -9.78 6.95
CA LEU A 226 37.53 -10.68 6.94
C LEU A 226 38.58 -10.29 7.99
N SER A 227 38.90 -8.99 8.10
CA SER A 227 39.84 -8.51 9.12
C SER A 227 39.35 -8.81 10.55
N THR A 228 38.04 -8.77 10.79
CA THR A 228 37.44 -9.09 12.10
C THR A 228 37.64 -10.55 12.48
N ILE A 229 37.73 -11.45 11.49
CA ILE A 229 37.96 -12.89 11.69
C ILE A 229 39.40 -13.34 11.41
N GLY A 230 40.32 -12.39 11.22
CA GLY A 230 41.75 -12.66 11.01
C GLY A 230 42.09 -13.30 9.66
N ILE A 231 41.39 -12.89 8.59
CA ILE A 231 41.67 -13.25 7.19
C ILE A 231 41.98 -11.96 6.42
#